data_AF-A0A1Q7KJ46-F1
#
_entry.id   AF-A0A1Q7KJ46-F1
#
_cell.length_a   1.000
_cell.length_b   1.000
_cell.length_c   1.000
_cell.angle_alpha   90.00
_cell.angle_beta   90.00
_cell.angle_gamma   90.00
#
_symmetry.space_group_name_H-M   'P 1'
#
loop_
_entity.id
_entity.type
_entity.pdbx_description
1 polymer ?
#
loop_
_entity_poly.entity_id
_entity_poly.type
_entity_poly.pdbx_seq_one_letter_code
_entity_poly.pdbx_strand_id
1 'polypeptide(L)'
;MVSKPGIFDDASPSRASVPLEDYIQPTLNYGLRVWWAYYWPTSLISVVLIATIGVALRMAWQNLFVSAHFVRWANRILPYAVIYTVSLGMIYYVLAKRFRHFRVALLPRGVSSANQPLPRTFSRTIRVWWAFSWRAVVFSVIFRFAGGIAIGFVVAALSMMGPVMTALVPIVTQVIIDGAVGLFVMYSAILDEEFGDFRVALLPQKDIAPVAAAAPTPSAAP
;
A
#
# COMPACT_ATOMS: atom_id res chain seq x y z
N MET A 1 15.68 65.77 -7.75
CA MET A 1 16.45 64.52 -7.77
C MET A 1 15.47 63.40 -7.46
N VAL A 2 15.05 62.65 -8.47
CA VAL A 2 14.03 61.60 -8.36
C VAL A 2 14.76 60.25 -8.33
N SER A 3 14.73 59.58 -7.18
CA SER A 3 15.37 58.28 -6.99
C SER A 3 14.54 57.20 -7.69
N LYS A 4 15.20 56.43 -8.55
CA LYS A 4 14.65 55.31 -9.31
C LYS A 4 14.31 54.15 -8.34
N PRO A 5 13.14 53.49 -8.43
CA PRO A 5 12.85 52.30 -7.62
C PRO A 5 13.80 51.17 -8.02
N GLY A 6 14.32 50.43 -7.03
CA GLY A 6 15.27 49.34 -7.24
C GLY A 6 14.61 48.13 -7.91
N ILE A 7 15.33 47.50 -8.83
CA ILE A 7 14.92 46.29 -9.56
C ILE A 7 14.76 45.03 -8.65
N PHE A 8 14.97 45.18 -7.35
CA PHE A 8 14.88 44.12 -6.35
C PHE A 8 13.65 44.27 -5.43
N ASP A 9 12.79 45.27 -5.66
CA ASP A 9 11.46 45.40 -5.03
C ASP A 9 10.36 44.66 -5.82
N ASP A 10 10.73 43.64 -6.58
CA ASP A 10 9.77 42.62 -6.98
C ASP A 10 9.38 41.86 -5.71
N ALA A 11 8.31 42.35 -5.08
CA ALA A 11 7.54 41.63 -4.10
C ALA A 11 7.44 40.18 -4.57
N SER A 12 8.20 39.29 -3.93
CA SER A 12 8.00 37.85 -4.07
C SER A 12 6.50 37.67 -3.91
N PRO A 13 5.77 37.17 -4.92
CA PRO A 13 4.35 36.96 -4.77
C PRO A 13 4.25 36.08 -3.55
N SER A 14 3.67 36.64 -2.50
CA SER A 14 3.31 35.92 -1.30
C SER A 14 2.68 34.65 -1.84
N ARG A 15 3.34 33.50 -1.62
CA ARG A 15 2.79 32.21 -1.98
C ARG A 15 1.48 32.17 -1.22
N ALA A 16 0.41 32.58 -1.88
CA ALA A 16 -0.93 32.45 -1.38
C ALA A 16 -1.02 30.97 -1.08
N SER A 17 -1.07 30.65 0.20
CA SER A 17 -1.39 29.33 0.72
C SER A 17 -2.75 29.00 0.12
N VAL A 18 -2.74 28.36 -1.05
CA VAL A 18 -3.93 27.79 -1.66
C VAL A 18 -4.56 26.93 -0.56
N PRO A 19 -5.86 27.11 -0.23
CA PRO A 19 -6.45 26.49 0.94
C PRO A 19 -6.21 24.99 0.89
N LEU A 20 -5.37 24.52 1.81
CA LEU A 20 -5.04 23.12 2.05
C LEU A 20 -6.20 22.36 2.71
N GLU A 21 -7.44 22.85 2.56
CA GLU A 21 -8.60 22.49 3.38
C GLU A 21 -9.00 21.02 3.30
N ASP A 22 -8.45 20.26 2.34
CA ASP A 22 -8.79 18.85 2.12
C ASP A 22 -7.59 17.90 2.05
N TYR A 23 -6.37 18.29 2.43
CA TYR A 23 -5.22 17.36 2.46
C TYR A 23 -4.86 16.95 3.89
N ILE A 24 -4.72 15.65 4.13
CA ILE A 24 -4.21 15.11 5.40
C ILE A 24 -2.77 14.68 5.20
N GLN A 25 -1.86 15.26 5.97
CA GLN A 25 -0.46 14.82 5.97
C GLN A 25 -0.37 13.37 6.48
N PRO A 26 0.30 12.47 5.75
CA PRO A 26 0.43 11.09 6.18
C PRO A 26 1.31 11.02 7.43
N THR A 27 0.68 10.68 8.54
CA THR A 27 1.35 10.32 9.78
C THR A 27 1.48 8.80 9.86
N LEU A 28 2.39 8.32 10.71
CA LEU A 28 2.58 6.89 10.94
C LEU A 28 1.27 6.17 11.29
N ASN A 29 0.36 6.81 12.02
CA ASN A 29 -0.95 6.25 12.37
C ASN A 29 -1.82 5.99 11.13
N TYR A 30 -1.87 6.93 10.18
CA TYR A 30 -2.59 6.73 8.93
C TYR A 30 -1.93 5.65 8.07
N GLY A 31 -0.59 5.68 7.96
CA GLY A 31 0.18 4.64 7.29
C GLY A 31 -0.07 3.25 7.86
N LEU A 32 -0.08 3.12 9.18
CA LEU A 32 -0.34 1.87 9.89
C LEU A 32 -1.74 1.32 9.59
N ARG A 33 -2.76 2.17 9.50
CA ARG A 33 -4.14 1.74 9.18
C ARG A 33 -4.26 1.25 7.74
N VAL A 34 -3.63 1.96 6.79
CA VAL A 34 -3.57 1.56 5.38
C VAL A 34 -2.80 0.25 5.25
N TRP A 35 -1.63 0.16 5.88
CA TRP A 35 -0.82 -1.04 5.94
C TRP A 35 -1.58 -2.22 6.56
N TRP A 36 -2.27 -2.03 7.68
CA TRP A 36 -3.05 -3.10 8.32
C TRP A 36 -4.16 -3.63 7.43
N ALA A 37 -4.84 -2.74 6.70
CA ALA A 37 -5.89 -3.10 5.74
C ALA A 37 -5.34 -3.85 4.51
N TYR A 38 -4.07 -3.67 4.20
CA TYR A 38 -3.36 -4.37 3.12
C TYR A 38 -2.77 -5.70 3.60
N TYR A 39 -1.96 -5.66 4.66
CA TYR A 39 -1.05 -6.72 5.07
C TYR A 39 -1.76 -7.98 5.51
N TRP A 40 -2.64 -7.90 6.52
CA TRP A 40 -3.29 -9.08 7.08
C TRP A 40 -4.15 -9.82 6.08
N PRO A 41 -5.04 -9.15 5.33
CA PRO A 41 -5.81 -9.83 4.32
C PRO A 41 -4.94 -10.45 3.22
N THR A 42 -3.88 -9.76 2.77
CA THR A 42 -2.94 -10.30 1.77
C THR A 42 -2.28 -11.57 2.28
N SER A 43 -1.75 -11.55 3.52
CA SER A 43 -1.06 -12.69 4.12
C SER A 43 -2.02 -13.86 4.34
N LEU A 44 -3.20 -13.62 4.91
CA LEU A 44 -4.18 -14.68 5.18
C LEU A 44 -4.70 -15.35 3.90
N ILE A 45 -5.12 -14.54 2.91
CA ILE A 45 -5.60 -15.06 1.63
C ILE A 45 -4.49 -15.84 0.93
N SER A 46 -3.27 -15.31 0.92
CA SER A 46 -2.13 -15.98 0.29
C SER A 46 -1.80 -17.31 0.95
N VAL A 47 -1.77 -17.37 2.29
CA VAL A 47 -1.51 -18.61 3.04
C VAL A 47 -2.57 -19.66 2.74
N VAL A 48 -3.86 -19.29 2.75
CA VAL A 48 -4.96 -20.22 2.44
C VAL A 48 -4.85 -20.73 1.01
N LEU A 49 -4.60 -19.85 0.04
CA LEU A 49 -4.46 -20.23 -1.37
C LEU A 49 -3.25 -21.13 -1.60
N ILE A 50 -2.09 -20.79 -1.03
CA ILE A 50 -0.86 -21.59 -1.15
C ILE A 50 -1.07 -22.98 -0.54
N ALA A 51 -1.67 -23.06 0.66
CA ALA A 51 -1.96 -24.33 1.31
C ALA A 51 -2.94 -25.18 0.48
N THR A 52 -4.03 -24.58 0.00
CA THR A 52 -5.06 -25.28 -0.78
C THR A 52 -4.50 -25.79 -2.11
N ILE A 53 -3.79 -24.94 -2.85
CA ILE A 53 -3.19 -25.32 -4.13
C ILE A 53 -2.06 -26.34 -3.91
N GLY A 54 -1.28 -26.22 -2.85
CA GLY A 54 -0.24 -27.18 -2.49
C GLY A 54 -0.80 -28.58 -2.18
N VAL A 55 -1.92 -28.65 -1.44
CA VAL A 55 -2.63 -29.92 -1.18
C VAL A 55 -3.18 -30.49 -2.49
N ALA A 56 -3.81 -29.67 -3.34
CA ALA A 56 -4.34 -30.10 -4.63
C ALA A 56 -3.24 -30.64 -5.56
N LEU A 57 -2.08 -29.96 -5.64
CA LEU A 57 -0.92 -30.42 -6.41
C LEU A 57 -0.39 -31.75 -5.89
N ARG A 58 -0.35 -31.94 -4.56
CA ARG A 58 0.06 -33.21 -3.95
C ARG A 58 -0.91 -34.34 -4.30
N MET A 59 -2.22 -34.11 -4.23
CA MET A 59 -3.23 -35.08 -4.64
C MET A 59 -3.14 -35.43 -6.13
N ALA A 60 -2.94 -34.44 -6.99
CA ALA A 60 -2.79 -34.64 -8.44
C ALA A 60 -1.55 -35.47 -8.79
N TRP A 61 -0.45 -35.29 -8.04
CA TRP A 61 0.75 -36.10 -8.17
C TRP A 61 0.53 -37.55 -7.76
N GLN A 62 -0.13 -37.78 -6.62
CA GLN A 62 -0.43 -39.13 -6.11
C GLN A 62 -1.33 -39.93 -7.06
N ASN A 63 -2.26 -39.25 -7.72
CA ASN A 63 -3.16 -39.85 -8.70
C ASN A 63 -2.56 -39.92 -10.12
N LEU A 64 -1.24 -39.72 -10.28
CA LEU A 64 -0.49 -39.79 -11.53
C LEU A 64 -0.95 -38.82 -12.64
N PHE A 65 -1.76 -37.79 -12.32
CA PHE A 65 -2.18 -36.78 -13.29
C PHE A 65 -1.04 -35.83 -13.69
N VAL A 66 -0.01 -35.70 -12.84
CA VAL A 66 1.01 -34.65 -12.97
C VAL A 66 2.40 -35.20 -12.62
N SER A 67 3.43 -34.81 -13.36
CA SER A 67 4.80 -35.27 -13.14
C SER A 67 5.44 -34.69 -11.88
N ALA A 68 6.33 -35.45 -11.23
CA ALA A 68 7.05 -35.00 -10.04
C ALA A 68 7.97 -33.80 -10.31
N HIS A 69 8.43 -33.63 -11.57
CA HIS A 69 9.19 -32.45 -11.98
C HIS A 69 8.31 -31.20 -11.99
N PHE A 70 7.10 -31.30 -12.54
CA PHE A 70 6.15 -30.19 -12.55
C PHE A 70 5.77 -29.76 -11.14
N VAL A 71 5.50 -30.70 -10.23
CA VAL A 71 5.12 -30.38 -8.84
C VAL A 71 6.24 -29.63 -8.11
N ARG A 72 7.49 -30.05 -8.29
CA ARG A 72 8.66 -29.35 -7.72
C ARG A 72 8.81 -27.94 -8.29
N TRP A 73 8.66 -27.79 -9.60
CA TRP A 73 8.69 -26.47 -10.25
C TRP A 73 7.54 -25.58 -9.75
N ALA A 74 6.31 -26.11 -9.70
CA ALA A 74 5.13 -25.40 -9.24
C ALA A 74 5.29 -24.95 -7.78
N ASN A 75 5.74 -25.82 -6.88
CA ASN A 75 5.98 -25.47 -5.47
C ASN A 75 7.01 -24.33 -5.29
N ARG A 76 7.94 -24.16 -6.24
CA ARG A 76 8.90 -23.06 -6.22
C ARG A 76 8.29 -21.74 -6.68
N ILE A 77 7.45 -21.73 -7.71
CA ILE A 77 6.91 -20.51 -8.32
C ILE A 77 5.59 -20.07 -7.68
N LEU A 78 4.76 -21.03 -7.28
CA LEU A 78 3.40 -20.83 -6.80
C LEU A 78 3.30 -19.82 -5.66
N PRO A 79 4.13 -19.87 -4.60
CA PRO A 79 4.02 -18.90 -3.49
C PRO A 79 4.17 -17.46 -3.97
N TYR A 80 5.13 -17.21 -4.87
CA TYR A 80 5.37 -15.87 -5.41
C TYR A 80 4.20 -15.41 -6.29
N ALA A 81 3.75 -16.27 -7.21
CA ALA A 81 2.64 -15.95 -8.09
C ALA A 81 1.36 -15.61 -7.29
N VAL A 82 1.04 -16.41 -6.27
CA VAL A 82 -0.12 -16.18 -5.40
C VAL A 82 0.04 -14.88 -4.62
N ILE A 83 1.16 -14.68 -3.92
CA ILE A 83 1.38 -13.50 -3.08
C ILE A 83 1.29 -12.22 -3.93
N TYR A 84 1.94 -12.16 -5.10
CA TYR A 84 1.92 -10.99 -5.95
C TYR A 84 0.54 -10.71 -6.56
N THR A 85 -0.20 -11.76 -6.94
CA THR A 85 -1.57 -11.62 -7.48
C THR A 85 -2.53 -11.10 -6.41
N VAL A 86 -2.48 -11.69 -5.21
CA VAL A 86 -3.30 -11.24 -4.07
C VAL A 86 -2.90 -9.81 -3.67
N SER A 87 -1.61 -9.52 -3.59
CA SER A 87 -1.07 -8.19 -3.28
C SER A 87 -1.59 -7.12 -4.26
N LEU A 88 -1.58 -7.39 -5.56
CA LEU A 88 -2.12 -6.48 -6.58
C LEU A 88 -3.61 -6.21 -6.35
N GLY A 89 -4.39 -7.27 -6.09
CA GLY A 89 -5.81 -7.15 -5.74
C GLY A 89 -6.03 -6.33 -4.45
N MET A 90 -5.17 -6.50 -3.45
CA MET A 90 -5.30 -5.78 -2.18
C MET A 90 -4.87 -4.32 -2.29
N ILE A 91 -3.89 -3.97 -3.10
CA ILE A 91 -3.60 -2.56 -3.41
C ILE A 91 -4.78 -1.94 -4.16
N TYR A 92 -5.35 -2.65 -5.14
CA TYR A 92 -6.56 -2.18 -5.83
C TYR A 92 -7.70 -1.89 -4.83
N TYR A 93 -7.93 -2.82 -3.89
CA TYR A 93 -8.95 -2.70 -2.85
C TYR A 93 -8.67 -1.56 -1.88
N VAL A 94 -7.43 -1.44 -1.37
CA VAL A 94 -7.05 -0.42 -0.40
C VAL A 94 -7.14 0.99 -0.99
N LEU A 95 -6.83 1.16 -2.28
CA LEU A 95 -7.04 2.42 -3.00
C LEU A 95 -8.53 2.78 -3.16
N ALA A 96 -9.46 1.81 -3.06
CA ALA A 96 -10.91 2.08 -3.02
C ALA A 96 -11.44 2.32 -1.62
N LYS A 97 -10.74 1.81 -0.60
CA LYS A 97 -11.29 1.68 0.74
C LYS A 97 -11.49 3.06 1.35
N ARG A 98 -12.68 3.28 1.90
CA ARG A 98 -12.98 4.44 2.76
C ARG A 98 -12.67 4.07 4.20
N PHE A 99 -11.76 4.80 4.83
CA PHE A 99 -11.44 4.65 6.26
C PHE A 99 -12.26 5.67 7.04
N ARG A 100 -12.57 5.37 8.30
CA ARG A 100 -13.49 6.16 9.13
C ARG A 100 -13.30 7.68 9.11
N HIS A 101 -12.08 8.19 8.96
CA HIS A 101 -11.78 9.62 8.97
C HIS A 101 -11.12 10.11 7.67
N PHE A 102 -10.76 9.21 6.76
CA PHE A 102 -9.96 9.55 5.59
C PHE A 102 -10.15 8.52 4.47
N ARG A 103 -9.77 8.89 3.26
CA ARG A 103 -9.70 7.98 2.12
C ARG A 103 -8.37 8.16 1.41
N VAL A 104 -7.90 7.09 0.78
CA VAL A 104 -6.76 7.16 -0.12
C VAL A 104 -7.29 7.63 -1.47
N ALA A 105 -6.71 8.70 -2.01
CA ALA A 105 -7.11 9.28 -3.29
C ALA A 105 -5.90 9.51 -4.17
N LEU A 106 -6.13 9.42 -5.48
CA LEU A 106 -5.13 9.78 -6.48
C LEU A 106 -5.38 11.23 -6.86
N LEU A 107 -4.44 12.12 -6.60
CA LEU A 107 -4.55 13.53 -6.99
C LEU A 107 -3.72 13.80 -8.23
N PRO A 108 -4.18 14.66 -9.16
CA PRO A 108 -3.39 15.06 -10.32
C PRO A 108 -2.13 15.80 -9.88
N ARG A 109 -1.07 15.70 -10.67
CA ARG A 109 0.17 16.45 -10.44
C ARG A 109 0.00 17.89 -10.93
N GLY A 110 0.00 18.86 -10.02
CA GLY A 110 -0.01 20.30 -10.34
C GLY A 110 -1.08 21.11 -9.59
N VAL A 111 -0.84 22.42 -9.47
CA VAL A 111 -1.68 23.38 -8.72
C VAL A 111 -3.00 23.72 -9.46
N SER A 112 -3.06 23.45 -10.77
CA SER A 112 -4.10 23.99 -11.67
C SER A 112 -5.24 23.04 -12.00
N SER A 113 -5.09 21.74 -11.71
CA SER A 113 -6.22 20.81 -11.81
C SER A 113 -6.93 20.87 -10.46
N ALA A 114 -8.20 21.26 -10.45
CA ALA A 114 -9.04 21.22 -9.26
C ALA A 114 -8.72 19.96 -8.44
N ASN A 115 -8.64 20.06 -7.10
CA ASN A 115 -8.37 18.98 -6.13
C ASN A 115 -9.37 17.78 -6.20
N GLN A 116 -10.03 17.59 -7.34
CA GLN A 116 -10.86 16.47 -7.68
C GLN A 116 -10.00 15.19 -7.77
N PRO A 117 -10.37 14.16 -7.03
CA PRO A 117 -9.73 12.85 -7.11
C PRO A 117 -9.78 12.31 -8.54
N LEU A 118 -8.63 11.87 -9.06
CA LEU A 118 -8.55 11.13 -10.30
C LEU A 118 -9.22 9.76 -10.15
N PRO A 119 -9.86 9.25 -11.23
CA PRO A 119 -10.44 7.92 -11.20
C PRO A 119 -9.35 6.86 -11.01
N ARG A 120 -9.67 5.89 -10.16
CA ARG A 120 -8.84 4.70 -9.95
C ARG A 120 -8.94 3.79 -11.17
N THR A 121 -7.94 3.86 -12.04
CA THR A 121 -7.81 2.95 -13.19
C THR A 121 -6.84 1.82 -12.84
N PHE A 122 -7.04 0.64 -13.45
CA PHE A 122 -6.18 -0.53 -13.22
C PHE A 122 -4.71 -0.24 -13.56
N SER A 123 -4.46 0.54 -14.61
CA SER A 123 -3.11 1.00 -15.00
C SER A 123 -2.41 1.78 -13.88
N ARG A 124 -3.12 2.71 -13.22
CA ARG A 124 -2.57 3.47 -12.08
C ARG A 124 -2.31 2.56 -10.87
N THR A 125 -3.21 1.62 -10.60
CA THR A 125 -3.02 0.63 -9.54
C THR A 125 -1.79 -0.23 -9.77
N ILE A 126 -1.56 -0.73 -10.99
CA ILE A 126 -0.35 -1.51 -11.33
C ILE A 126 0.91 -0.70 -11.07
N ARG A 127 0.94 0.60 -11.41
CA ARG A 127 2.10 1.47 -11.14
C ARG A 127 2.41 1.57 -9.64
N VAL A 128 1.38 1.78 -8.82
CA VAL A 128 1.52 1.82 -7.35
C VAL A 128 1.97 0.47 -6.81
N TRP A 129 1.36 -0.62 -7.27
CA TRP A 129 1.71 -1.98 -6.86
C TRP A 129 3.13 -2.36 -7.24
N TRP A 130 3.56 -2.01 -8.45
CA TRP A 130 4.92 -2.27 -8.93
C TRP A 130 5.92 -1.54 -8.05
N ALA A 131 5.70 -0.24 -7.80
CA ALA A 131 6.56 0.56 -6.94
C ALA A 131 6.66 0.00 -5.52
N PHE A 132 5.53 -0.37 -4.93
CA PHE A 132 5.52 -1.03 -3.63
C PHE A 132 6.31 -2.33 -3.65
N SER A 133 6.09 -3.17 -4.66
CA SER A 133 6.69 -4.50 -4.78
C SER A 133 8.20 -4.46 -4.86
N TRP A 134 8.77 -3.71 -5.82
CA TRP A 134 10.23 -3.69 -5.98
C TRP A 134 10.91 -2.99 -4.79
N ARG A 135 10.31 -1.94 -4.23
CA ARG A 135 10.83 -1.26 -3.04
C ARG A 135 10.83 -2.19 -1.83
N ALA A 136 9.73 -2.92 -1.60
CA ALA A 136 9.66 -3.91 -0.54
C ALA A 136 10.75 -4.97 -0.70
N VAL A 137 10.97 -5.49 -1.92
CA VAL A 137 12.08 -6.45 -2.18
C VAL A 137 13.43 -5.84 -1.84
N VAL A 138 13.74 -4.63 -2.32
CA VAL A 138 15.01 -3.95 -2.05
C VAL A 138 15.22 -3.72 -0.56
N PHE A 139 14.22 -3.17 0.15
CA PHE A 139 14.32 -2.91 1.58
C PHE A 139 14.36 -4.20 2.40
N SER A 140 13.66 -5.27 2.01
CA SER A 140 13.77 -6.58 2.65
C SER A 140 15.18 -7.15 2.51
N VAL A 141 15.82 -6.99 1.35
CA VAL A 141 17.21 -7.41 1.13
C VAL A 141 18.15 -6.60 2.03
N ILE A 142 18.04 -5.27 2.03
CA ILE A 142 18.86 -4.38 2.87
C ILE A 142 18.70 -4.73 4.35
N PHE A 143 17.46 -4.90 4.81
CA PHE A 143 17.15 -5.22 6.21
C PHE A 143 17.74 -6.57 6.62
N ARG A 144 17.66 -7.59 5.75
CA ARG A 144 18.23 -8.92 6.01
C ARG A 144 19.76 -8.91 6.00
N PHE A 145 20.40 -8.12 5.14
CA PHE A 145 21.86 -7.98 5.16
C PHE A 145 22.33 -7.22 6.40
N ALA A 146 21.71 -6.07 6.71
CA ALA A 146 22.09 -5.25 7.86
C ALA A 146 21.80 -5.93 9.20
N GLY A 147 20.66 -6.61 9.32
CA GLY A 147 20.23 -7.30 10.54
C GLY A 147 20.61 -8.77 10.61
N GLY A 148 21.22 -9.34 9.57
CA GLY A 148 21.33 -10.79 9.38
C GLY A 148 22.05 -11.51 10.51
N ILE A 149 23.13 -10.92 11.04
CA ILE A 149 23.89 -11.51 12.15
C ILE A 149 23.05 -11.51 13.44
N ALA A 150 22.55 -10.34 13.86
CA ALA A 150 21.80 -10.21 15.10
C ALA A 150 20.48 -11.02 15.08
N ILE A 151 19.72 -10.90 14.00
CA ILE A 151 18.47 -11.65 13.80
C ILE A 151 18.77 -13.14 13.72
N GLY A 152 19.82 -13.54 12.99
CA GLY A 152 20.24 -14.92 12.86
C GLY A 152 20.57 -15.58 14.20
N PHE A 153 21.30 -14.88 15.08
CA PHE A 153 21.58 -15.37 16.44
C PHE A 153 20.30 -15.56 17.25
N VAL A 154 19.37 -14.61 17.23
CA VAL A 154 18.09 -14.71 17.96
C VAL A 154 17.26 -15.88 17.42
N VAL A 155 17.16 -16.00 16.09
CA VAL A 155 16.42 -17.11 15.44
C VAL A 155 17.05 -18.45 15.80
N ALA A 156 18.38 -18.57 15.76
CA ALA A 156 19.09 -19.80 16.09
C ALA A 156 18.90 -20.18 17.57
N ALA A 157 19.09 -19.23 18.48
CA ALA A 157 18.96 -19.45 19.92
C ALA A 157 17.54 -19.92 20.29
N LEU A 158 16.51 -19.26 19.75
CA LEU A 158 15.12 -19.66 19.99
C LEU A 158 14.79 -21.01 19.33
N SER A 159 15.35 -21.29 18.15
CA SER A 159 15.11 -22.56 17.44
C SER A 159 15.70 -23.78 18.16
N MET A 160 16.70 -23.60 19.04
CA MET A 160 17.29 -24.68 19.84
C MET A 160 16.39 -25.16 20.99
N MET A 161 15.31 -24.44 21.30
CA MET A 161 14.42 -24.76 22.43
C MET A 161 13.47 -25.95 22.16
N GLY A 162 13.54 -26.56 20.98
CA GLY A 162 12.83 -27.80 20.65
C GLY A 162 12.17 -27.78 19.27
N PRO A 163 11.62 -28.92 18.81
CA PRO A 163 11.15 -29.09 17.43
C PRO A 163 10.07 -28.11 17.00
N VAL A 164 9.17 -27.76 17.93
CA VAL A 164 8.10 -26.79 17.68
C VAL A 164 8.68 -25.39 17.44
N MET A 165 9.67 -24.97 18.23
CA MET A 165 10.31 -23.67 18.07
C MET A 165 11.13 -23.60 16.79
N THR A 166 11.82 -24.68 16.41
CA THR A 166 12.55 -24.78 15.14
C THR A 166 11.63 -24.55 13.93
N ALA A 167 10.37 -24.99 13.98
CA ALA A 167 9.40 -24.78 12.92
C ALA A 167 8.76 -23.37 12.96
N LEU A 168 8.41 -22.88 14.15
CA LEU A 168 7.64 -21.63 14.29
C LEU A 168 8.49 -20.37 14.20
N VAL A 169 9.68 -20.35 14.83
CA VAL A 169 10.50 -19.14 14.94
C VAL A 169 10.84 -18.56 13.57
N PRO A 170 11.30 -19.32 12.57
CA PRO A 170 11.59 -18.77 11.24
C PRO A 170 10.35 -18.14 10.58
N ILE A 171 9.18 -18.77 10.73
CA ILE A 171 7.92 -18.29 10.15
C ILE A 171 7.51 -16.97 10.80
N VAL A 172 7.51 -16.91 12.13
CA VAL A 172 7.14 -15.71 12.88
C VAL A 172 8.11 -14.57 12.60
N THR A 173 9.42 -14.85 12.61
CA THR A 173 10.44 -13.86 12.27
C THR A 173 10.26 -13.33 10.85
N GLN A 174 10.01 -14.20 9.87
CA GLN A 174 9.74 -13.82 8.49
C GLN A 174 8.53 -12.88 8.39
N VAL A 175 7.41 -13.22 9.04
CA VAL A 175 6.19 -12.40 9.09
C VAL A 175 6.43 -11.05 9.75
N ILE A 176 7.24 -10.99 10.81
CA ILE A 176 7.57 -9.72 11.47
C ILE A 176 8.42 -8.84 10.55
N ILE A 177 9.45 -9.41 9.92
CA ILE A 177 10.35 -8.67 9.02
C ILE A 177 9.59 -8.13 7.82
N ASP A 178 8.85 -9.00 7.12
CA ASP A 178 8.10 -8.62 5.92
C ASP A 178 6.99 -7.60 6.27
N GLY A 179 6.39 -7.72 7.46
CA GLY A 179 5.45 -6.74 7.98
C GLY A 179 6.07 -5.39 8.26
N ALA A 180 7.20 -5.34 8.97
CA ALA A 180 7.92 -4.12 9.30
C ALA A 180 8.42 -3.39 8.04
N VAL A 181 9.01 -4.13 7.09
CA VAL A 181 9.45 -3.58 5.81
C VAL A 181 8.25 -3.07 5.00
N GLY A 182 7.17 -3.85 4.92
CA GLY A 182 5.96 -3.44 4.22
C GLY A 182 5.34 -2.16 4.80
N LEU A 183 5.35 -2.01 6.13
CA LEU A 183 4.87 -0.80 6.80
C LEU A 183 5.76 0.39 6.46
N PHE A 184 7.08 0.21 6.56
CA PHE A 184 8.04 1.25 6.22
C PHE A 184 7.83 1.71 4.78
N VAL A 185 7.79 0.79 3.80
CA VAL A 185 7.63 1.13 2.38
C VAL A 185 6.28 1.80 2.09
N MET A 186 5.19 1.30 2.69
CA MET A 186 3.86 1.90 2.50
C MET A 186 3.85 3.35 3.02
N TYR A 187 4.41 3.58 4.20
CA TYR A 187 4.45 4.90 4.81
C TYR A 187 5.41 5.87 4.11
N SER A 188 6.65 5.43 3.83
CA SER A 188 7.72 6.32 3.36
C SER A 188 7.80 6.50 1.86
N ALA A 189 7.32 5.52 1.09
CA ALA A 189 7.57 5.46 -0.34
C ALA A 189 6.32 5.24 -1.20
N ILE A 190 5.13 5.23 -0.59
CA ILE A 190 3.85 5.12 -1.33
C ILE A 190 2.93 6.27 -0.95
N LEU A 191 2.73 6.53 0.35
CA LEU A 191 1.93 7.66 0.79
C LEU A 191 2.66 8.97 0.47
N ASP A 192 1.94 9.88 -0.18
CA ASP A 192 2.39 11.17 -0.71
C ASP A 192 3.46 11.12 -1.82
N GLU A 193 3.74 9.93 -2.35
CA GLU A 193 4.69 9.76 -3.44
C GLU A 193 4.07 10.18 -4.78
N GLU A 194 4.89 10.78 -5.64
CA GLU A 194 4.54 11.17 -7.01
C GLU A 194 4.79 10.02 -8.01
N PHE A 195 3.74 9.63 -8.73
CA PHE A 195 3.72 8.57 -9.75
C PHE A 195 3.66 9.14 -11.18
N GLY A 196 4.40 10.21 -11.44
CA GLY A 196 4.44 10.86 -12.75
C GLY A 196 3.21 11.72 -13.05
N ASP A 197 2.05 11.10 -13.27
CA ASP A 197 0.77 11.78 -13.61
C ASP A 197 -0.14 12.04 -12.39
N PHE A 198 0.08 11.35 -11.29
CA PHE A 198 -0.70 11.50 -10.05
C PHE A 198 0.17 11.35 -8.80
N ARG A 199 -0.35 11.74 -7.64
CA ARG A 199 0.21 11.42 -6.32
C ARG A 199 -0.81 10.67 -5.47
N VAL A 200 -0.35 9.79 -4.59
CA VAL A 200 -1.23 9.05 -3.66
C VAL A 200 -1.35 9.84 -2.37
N ALA A 201 -2.47 10.54 -2.17
CA ALA A 201 -2.68 11.40 -1.01
C ALA A 201 -3.81 10.89 -0.12
N LEU A 202 -3.82 11.33 1.13
CA LEU A 202 -4.91 11.11 2.06
C LEU A 202 -5.83 12.33 2.06
N LEU A 203 -7.11 12.09 1.81
CA LEU A 203 -8.15 13.12 1.88
C LEU A 203 -9.07 12.84 3.06
N PRO A 204 -9.60 13.86 3.76
CA PRO A 204 -10.62 13.67 4.78
C PRO A 204 -11.86 13.06 4.15
N GLN A 205 -12.54 12.21 4.91
CA GLN A 205 -13.85 11.75 4.53
C GLN A 205 -14.83 12.89 4.80
N LYS A 206 -15.12 13.72 3.78
CA LYS A 206 -16.33 14.54 3.80
C LYS A 206 -17.51 13.59 3.79
N ASP A 207 -18.27 13.56 4.88
CA ASP A 207 -19.59 12.95 4.87
C ASP A 207 -20.34 13.59 3.72
N ILE A 208 -20.60 12.81 2.69
CA ILE A 208 -21.56 13.20 1.67
C ILE A 208 -22.89 13.15 2.41
N ALA A 209 -23.25 14.26 3.06
CA ALA A 209 -24.64 14.51 3.40
C ALA A 209 -25.39 14.25 2.10
N PRO A 210 -26.40 13.36 2.09
CA PRO A 210 -27.21 13.21 0.90
C PRO A 210 -27.68 14.61 0.53
N VAL A 211 -27.51 14.98 -0.73
CA VAL A 211 -28.23 16.11 -1.33
C VAL A 211 -29.70 15.69 -1.32
N ALA A 212 -30.29 15.68 -0.12
CA ALA A 212 -31.70 15.50 0.12
C ALA A 212 -32.32 16.80 -0.31
N ALA A 213 -32.77 16.81 -1.56
CA ALA A 213 -33.82 17.65 -2.09
C ALA A 213 -33.81 19.09 -1.55
N ALA A 214 -33.09 19.96 -2.25
CA ALA A 214 -33.63 21.30 -2.49
C ALA A 214 -34.94 21.10 -3.27
N ALA A 215 -36.02 20.80 -2.55
CA ALA A 215 -37.36 20.85 -3.08
C ALA A 215 -37.58 22.30 -3.55
N PRO A 216 -37.97 22.55 -4.80
CA PRO A 216 -38.45 23.87 -5.18
C PRO A 216 -39.67 24.16 -4.30
N THR A 217 -39.55 25.16 -3.44
CA THR A 217 -40.70 25.78 -2.79
C THR A 217 -41.67 26.21 -3.89
N PRO A 218 -42.90 25.66 -3.95
CA PRO A 218 -43.89 26.21 -4.86
C PRO A 218 -44.20 27.63 -4.39
N SER A 219 -43.80 28.59 -5.21
CA SER A 219 -44.24 29.98 -5.12
C SER A 219 -45.76 30.00 -5.27
N ALA A 220 -46.48 30.04 -4.14
CA ALA A 220 -47.86 30.50 -4.13
C ALA A 220 -47.81 32.02 -4.15
N ALA A 221 -47.95 32.57 -5.36
CA ALA A 221 -48.24 33.98 -5.60
C ALA A 221 -49.74 34.27 -5.26
N PRO A 222 -50.10 35.55 -5.06
CA PRO A 222 -51.16 36.02 -4.16
C PRO A 222 -52.60 35.79 -4.64
#